data_AF-I3SWQ4-F1
#
_entry.id   AF-I3SWQ4-F1
#
_cell.length_a   1.000
_cell.length_b   1.000
_cell.length_c   1.000
_cell.angle_alpha   90.00
_cell.angle_beta   90.00
_cell.angle_gamma   90.00
#
_symmetry.space_group_name_H-M   'P 1'
#
loop_
_entity.id
_entity.type
_entity.pdbx_description
1 polymer ?
#
loop_
_entity_poly.entity_id
_entity_poly.type
_entity_poly.pdbx_seq_one_letter_code
_entity_poly.pdbx_strand_id
1 'polypeptide(L)'
;MAQVRNKQVVLRDYVSGFPSYTPGSPLTGFGVSKVLESGHTNYEKGDLVWGFTKWEEYSLVASTSILFKIEHTDVLLSYYTGILGMPGMTAYAGFFEVASPKKGENVFVSAASGAVGQLVGQFAKLTGCYVVGSAGSKEKVDLLKNKLGFDEAFNYKEEPDLNATLKRYFPEGIDIYFENVGGKTLDAVLLNMRVHGRIPVCGMISQYNLTQPECVTTLANLIYKRIRMEGFAVFDFYHLYPKFLEFILPHIREGKIVYVEDIAEGLENGPAALVGLYSGRNVGKQVLVVARE
;
A
#
# COMPACT_ATOMS: atom_id res chain seq x y z
N MET A 1 -19.91 16.12 -16.67
CA MET A 1 -19.83 14.64 -16.57
C MET A 1 -18.92 14.14 -17.67
N ALA A 2 -18.14 13.08 -17.43
CA ALA A 2 -17.24 12.50 -18.43
C ALA A 2 -17.45 10.99 -18.54
N GLN A 3 -17.42 10.45 -19.75
CA GLN A 3 -17.41 9.01 -19.99
C GLN A 3 -15.98 8.54 -20.17
N VAL A 4 -15.56 7.57 -19.37
CA VAL A 4 -14.19 7.01 -19.38
C VAL A 4 -14.22 5.51 -19.67
N ARG A 5 -13.24 5.01 -20.42
CA ARG A 5 -12.99 3.57 -20.59
C ARG A 5 -11.98 3.11 -19.56
N ASN A 6 -12.32 2.11 -18.76
CA ASN A 6 -11.44 1.60 -17.71
C ASN A 6 -10.41 0.65 -18.30
N LYS A 7 -9.13 0.91 -18.02
CA LYS A 7 -8.02 0.03 -18.42
C LYS A 7 -7.67 -0.95 -17.32
N GLN A 8 -7.62 -0.47 -16.09
CA GLN A 8 -7.24 -1.27 -14.93
C GLN A 8 -7.95 -0.81 -13.67
N VAL A 9 -8.29 -1.74 -12.77
CA VAL A 9 -8.92 -1.41 -11.49
C VAL A 9 -8.26 -2.16 -10.32
N VAL A 10 -8.16 -1.48 -9.19
CA VAL A 10 -7.66 -1.95 -7.90
C VAL A 10 -8.81 -2.40 -7.04
N LEU A 11 -8.59 -3.59 -6.52
CA LEU A 11 -9.34 -4.27 -5.49
C LEU A 11 -9.16 -3.59 -4.12
N ARG A 12 -10.27 -3.22 -3.47
CA ARG A 12 -10.32 -2.69 -2.10
C ARG A 12 -11.33 -3.50 -1.29
N ASP A 13 -11.14 -3.65 0.03
CA ASP A 13 -12.23 -3.47 1.02
C ASP A 13 -11.92 -3.64 2.52
N TYR A 14 -12.85 -3.05 3.28
CA TYR A 14 -13.22 -3.12 4.70
C TYR A 14 -12.28 -2.52 5.78
N VAL A 15 -12.64 -1.32 6.24
CA VAL A 15 -12.53 -0.83 7.64
C VAL A 15 -13.73 0.09 7.89
N SER A 16 -14.33 0.04 9.09
CA SER A 16 -15.39 0.97 9.53
C SER A 16 -14.96 2.43 9.29
N GLY A 17 -15.57 3.08 8.30
CA GLY A 17 -15.17 4.41 7.82
C GLY A 17 -15.41 4.66 6.33
N PHE A 18 -15.71 3.62 5.55
CA PHE A 18 -16.10 3.74 4.13
C PHE A 18 -17.50 3.13 3.88
N PRO A 19 -18.29 3.69 2.94
CA PRO A 19 -19.65 3.22 2.66
C PRO A 19 -19.65 1.79 2.11
N SER A 20 -20.63 0.99 2.54
CA SER A 20 -20.88 -0.36 2.00
C SER A 20 -21.24 -0.30 0.52
N TYR A 21 -20.88 -1.33 -0.25
CA TYR A 21 -21.37 -1.46 -1.63
C TYR A 21 -22.86 -1.73 -1.64
N THR A 22 -23.54 -1.15 -2.63
CA THR A 22 -24.94 -1.42 -2.89
C THR A 22 -25.08 -2.74 -3.66
N PRO A 23 -25.78 -3.76 -3.13
CA PRO A 23 -26.03 -5.00 -3.86
C PRO A 23 -26.65 -4.73 -5.24
N GLY A 24 -26.19 -5.47 -6.26
CA GLY A 24 -26.64 -5.29 -7.64
C GLY A 24 -26.02 -4.09 -8.38
N SER A 25 -25.19 -3.28 -7.73
CA SER A 25 -24.40 -2.22 -8.39
C SER A 25 -22.97 -2.71 -8.68
N PRO A 26 -22.29 -2.15 -9.70
CA PRO A 26 -20.88 -2.42 -9.93
C PRO A 26 -20.03 -2.10 -8.69
N LEU A 27 -19.01 -2.93 -8.44
CA LEU A 27 -17.98 -2.61 -7.47
C LEU A 27 -17.24 -1.34 -7.90
N THR A 28 -16.55 -0.71 -6.96
CA THR A 28 -15.81 0.53 -7.20
C THR A 28 -14.42 0.42 -6.62
N GLY A 29 -13.46 1.13 -7.22
CA GLY A 29 -12.06 1.05 -6.82
C GLY A 29 -11.21 2.06 -7.58
N PHE A 30 -9.93 2.13 -7.21
CA PHE A 30 -8.99 2.99 -7.95
C PHE A 30 -8.66 2.36 -9.28
N GLY A 31 -8.71 3.11 -10.37
CA GLY A 31 -8.36 2.61 -11.69
C GLY A 31 -7.68 3.65 -12.55
N VAL A 32 -7.21 3.18 -13.70
CA VAL A 32 -6.67 4.01 -14.78
C VAL A 32 -7.64 3.92 -15.94
N SER A 33 -7.99 5.06 -16.52
CA SER A 33 -9.01 5.16 -17.54
C SER A 33 -8.63 6.15 -18.64
N LYS A 34 -9.17 5.97 -19.84
CA LYS A 34 -9.06 6.90 -20.97
C LYS A 34 -10.36 7.67 -21.12
N VAL A 35 -10.29 9.00 -21.18
CA VAL A 35 -11.46 9.86 -21.41
C VAL A 35 -11.95 9.69 -22.84
N LEU A 36 -13.22 9.31 -23.01
CA LEU A 36 -13.86 9.17 -24.32
C LEU A 36 -14.64 10.44 -24.69
N GLU A 37 -15.37 10.98 -23.71
CA GLU A 37 -16.15 12.20 -23.82
C GLU A 37 -16.09 12.96 -22.49
N SER A 38 -16.06 14.29 -22.56
CA SER A 38 -16.00 15.14 -21.36
C SER A 38 -16.83 16.39 -21.54
N GLY A 39 -17.71 16.65 -20.59
CA GLY A 39 -18.35 17.95 -20.37
C GLY A 39 -17.67 18.76 -19.26
N HIS A 40 -16.42 18.45 -18.90
CA HIS A 40 -15.66 19.14 -17.86
C HIS A 40 -14.43 19.83 -18.47
N THR A 41 -14.18 21.10 -18.13
CA THR A 41 -13.16 21.94 -18.78
C THR A 41 -11.73 21.44 -18.62
N ASN A 42 -11.46 20.65 -17.57
CA ASN A 42 -10.10 20.17 -17.27
C ASN A 42 -9.77 18.82 -17.93
N TYR A 43 -10.73 18.21 -18.64
CA TYR A 43 -10.55 16.90 -19.27
C TYR A 43 -11.02 16.93 -20.71
N GLU A 44 -10.22 16.38 -21.59
CA GLU A 44 -10.50 16.29 -23.02
C GLU A 44 -10.48 14.84 -23.49
N LYS A 45 -11.10 14.58 -24.64
CA LYS A 45 -11.08 13.25 -25.26
C LYS A 45 -9.64 12.80 -25.50
N GLY A 46 -9.31 11.60 -25.04
CA GLY A 46 -7.97 11.02 -25.15
C GLY A 46 -7.10 11.19 -23.91
N ASP A 47 -7.47 12.06 -22.97
CA ASP A 47 -6.77 12.18 -21.70
C ASP A 47 -6.73 10.85 -20.95
N LEU A 48 -5.58 10.57 -20.34
CA LEU A 48 -5.41 9.45 -19.40
C LEU A 48 -5.58 9.99 -17.99
N VAL A 49 -6.35 9.27 -17.18
CA VAL A 49 -6.64 9.64 -15.81
C VAL A 49 -6.50 8.45 -14.89
N TRP A 50 -6.18 8.69 -13.63
CA TRP A 50 -6.36 7.71 -12.58
C TRP A 50 -7.22 8.29 -11.45
N GLY A 51 -7.95 7.41 -10.76
CA GLY A 51 -8.83 7.84 -9.68
C GLY A 51 -9.90 6.79 -9.40
N PHE A 52 -10.94 7.19 -8.67
CA PHE A 52 -12.01 6.27 -8.31
C PHE A 52 -12.93 6.01 -9.51
N THR A 53 -13.13 4.74 -9.86
CA THR A 53 -13.97 4.29 -10.98
C THR A 53 -14.74 3.02 -10.61
N LYS A 54 -15.61 2.55 -11.51
CA LYS A 54 -16.39 1.33 -11.34
C LYS A 54 -15.72 0.13 -12.01
N TRP A 55 -16.06 -1.05 -11.53
CA TRP A 55 -15.67 -2.34 -12.06
C TRP A 55 -16.55 -2.71 -13.25
N GLU A 56 -16.28 -2.07 -14.38
CA GLU A 56 -17.00 -2.18 -15.64
C GLU A 56 -16.08 -1.67 -16.77
N GLU A 57 -16.44 -1.89 -18.03
CA GLU A 57 -15.61 -1.44 -19.16
C GLU A 57 -15.65 0.07 -19.37
N TYR A 58 -16.80 0.70 -19.11
CA TYR A 58 -17.03 2.13 -19.32
C TYR A 58 -17.76 2.73 -18.13
N SER A 59 -17.24 3.84 -17.61
CA SER A 59 -17.84 4.55 -16.47
C SER A 59 -18.21 5.97 -16.84
N LEU A 60 -19.44 6.35 -16.47
CA LEU A 60 -19.82 7.75 -16.37
C LEU A 60 -19.36 8.28 -15.01
N VAL A 61 -18.41 9.21 -15.02
CA VAL A 61 -17.82 9.79 -13.82
C VAL A 61 -18.36 11.21 -13.61
N ALA A 62 -18.80 11.47 -12.38
CA ALA A 62 -19.26 12.79 -11.98
C ALA A 62 -18.09 13.78 -11.96
N SER A 63 -18.34 15.05 -12.28
CA SER A 63 -17.31 16.11 -12.22
C SER A 63 -16.77 16.35 -10.81
N THR A 64 -17.52 15.93 -9.79
CA THR A 64 -17.11 16.01 -8.37
C THR A 64 -16.16 14.88 -7.96
N SER A 65 -16.00 13.85 -8.79
CA SER A 65 -15.05 12.78 -8.50
C SER A 65 -13.62 13.27 -8.71
N ILE A 66 -12.75 12.99 -7.74
CA ILE A 66 -11.33 13.30 -7.85
C ILE A 66 -10.71 12.32 -8.86
N LEU A 67 -10.40 12.85 -10.04
CA LEU A 67 -9.56 12.20 -11.04
C LEU A 67 -8.25 12.99 -11.12
N PHE A 68 -7.15 12.29 -11.32
CA PHE A 68 -5.83 12.87 -11.53
C PHE A 68 -5.44 12.62 -12.97
N LYS A 69 -5.13 13.69 -13.70
CA LYS A 69 -4.63 13.59 -15.07
C LYS A 69 -3.22 12.97 -15.05
N ILE A 70 -3.00 12.00 -15.93
CA ILE A 70 -1.72 11.32 -16.11
C ILE A 70 -0.90 12.11 -17.13
N GLU A 71 0.15 12.76 -16.65
CA GLU A 71 1.05 13.55 -17.50
C GLU A 71 2.31 12.77 -17.93
N HIS A 72 2.75 11.80 -17.12
CA HIS A 72 3.94 10.99 -17.40
C HIS A 72 3.54 9.63 -17.99
N THR A 73 3.63 9.51 -19.31
CA THR A 73 3.29 8.30 -20.07
C THR A 73 4.51 7.51 -20.53
N ASP A 74 5.71 7.95 -20.14
CA ASP A 74 6.98 7.24 -20.35
C ASP A 74 7.17 6.05 -19.39
N VAL A 75 6.22 5.83 -18.48
CA VAL A 75 6.15 4.72 -17.52
C VAL A 75 4.88 3.89 -17.78
N LEU A 76 4.85 2.66 -17.26
CA LEU A 76 3.68 1.79 -17.42
C LEU A 76 2.43 2.43 -16.81
N LEU A 77 1.33 2.46 -17.57
CA LEU A 77 0.06 3.00 -17.06
C LEU A 77 -0.42 2.25 -15.82
N SER A 78 -0.10 0.96 -15.67
CA SER A 78 -0.44 0.17 -14.49
C SER A 78 0.12 0.72 -13.20
N TYR A 79 1.25 1.43 -13.27
CA TYR A 79 1.88 2.02 -12.10
C TYR A 79 0.98 3.03 -11.40
N TYR A 80 0.08 3.71 -12.12
CA TYR A 80 -0.89 4.64 -11.54
C TYR A 80 -2.01 3.96 -10.72
N THR A 81 -2.11 2.62 -10.78
CA THR A 81 -2.94 1.84 -9.84
C THR A 81 -2.17 1.49 -8.55
N GLY A 82 -0.87 1.74 -8.52
CA GLY A 82 0.08 1.21 -7.56
C GLY A 82 1.13 2.22 -7.15
N ILE A 83 2.37 2.03 -7.61
CA ILE A 83 3.54 2.85 -7.26
C ILE A 83 3.39 4.34 -7.56
N LEU A 84 2.63 4.76 -8.57
CA LEU A 84 2.36 6.16 -8.87
C LEU A 84 0.95 6.61 -8.43
N GLY A 85 0.13 5.68 -7.93
CA GLY A 85 -1.22 5.96 -7.49
C GLY A 85 -1.35 6.06 -5.98
N MET A 86 -2.56 5.75 -5.50
CA MET A 86 -2.90 5.76 -4.08
C MET A 86 -1.94 4.91 -3.20
N PRO A 87 -1.54 3.67 -3.56
CA PRO A 87 -0.60 2.89 -2.73
C PRO A 87 0.79 3.54 -2.59
N GLY A 88 1.34 4.08 -3.66
CA GLY A 88 2.61 4.80 -3.63
C GLY A 88 2.55 6.07 -2.77
N MET A 89 1.49 6.85 -2.94
CA MET A 89 1.24 8.04 -2.10
C MET A 89 1.05 7.67 -0.62
N THR A 90 0.40 6.53 -0.34
CA THR A 90 0.24 6.01 1.03
C THR A 90 1.59 5.66 1.66
N ALA A 91 2.47 4.97 0.92
CA ALA A 91 3.81 4.66 1.37
C ALA A 91 4.62 5.94 1.64
N TYR A 92 4.54 6.92 0.73
CA TYR A 92 5.28 8.18 0.84
C TYR A 92 4.82 9.01 2.05
N ALA A 93 3.52 9.25 2.18
CA ALA A 93 2.97 10.03 3.29
C ALA A 93 3.21 9.33 4.63
N GLY A 94 2.87 8.03 4.73
CA GLY A 94 3.03 7.28 5.97
C GLY A 94 4.49 7.20 6.43
N PHE A 95 5.43 7.06 5.48
CA PHE A 95 6.83 6.98 5.83
C PHE A 95 7.41 8.36 6.10
N PHE A 96 7.41 9.28 5.14
CA PHE A 96 8.12 10.55 5.28
C PHE A 96 7.42 11.56 6.20
N GLU A 97 6.09 11.66 6.14
CA GLU A 97 5.34 12.65 6.93
C GLU A 97 5.00 12.07 8.31
N VAL A 98 4.38 10.89 8.36
CA VAL A 98 3.88 10.32 9.62
C VAL A 98 5.00 9.66 10.44
N ALA A 99 5.92 8.89 9.84
CA ALA A 99 7.00 8.26 10.60
C ALA A 99 8.18 9.20 10.88
N SER A 100 8.38 10.20 10.01
CA SER A 100 9.48 11.18 10.06
C SER A 100 10.85 10.50 10.27
N PRO A 101 11.33 9.71 9.28
CA PRO A 101 12.46 8.80 9.44
C PRO A 101 13.78 9.56 9.52
N LYS A 102 14.75 8.95 10.19
CA LYS A 102 16.13 9.41 10.25
C LYS A 102 17.07 8.31 9.77
N LYS A 103 18.17 8.73 9.15
CA LYS A 103 19.25 7.84 8.74
C LYS A 103 19.75 7.03 9.95
N GLY A 104 19.97 5.73 9.74
CA GLY A 104 20.47 4.81 10.76
C GLY A 104 19.39 4.21 11.68
N GLU A 105 18.12 4.59 11.54
CA GLU A 105 17.03 3.99 12.33
C GLU A 105 16.66 2.58 11.87
N ASN A 106 16.13 1.80 12.80
CA ASN A 106 15.63 0.44 12.58
C ASN A 106 14.15 0.46 12.20
N VAL A 107 13.82 -0.02 11.00
CA VAL A 107 12.48 0.00 10.42
C VAL A 107 11.96 -1.42 10.24
N PHE A 108 10.81 -1.70 10.84
CA PHE A 108 10.03 -2.92 10.59
C PHE A 108 8.83 -2.60 9.70
N VAL A 109 8.59 -3.43 8.68
CA VAL A 109 7.42 -3.32 7.79
C VAL A 109 6.64 -4.63 7.82
N SER A 110 5.38 -4.59 8.28
CA SER A 110 4.48 -5.74 8.17
C SER A 110 3.81 -5.79 6.80
N ALA A 111 3.47 -6.99 6.32
CA ALA A 111 2.97 -7.22 4.95
C ALA A 111 3.90 -6.60 3.88
N ALA A 112 5.21 -6.74 4.08
CA ALA A 112 6.24 -5.98 3.37
C ALA A 112 6.27 -6.26 1.86
N SER A 113 5.80 -7.42 1.39
CA SER A 113 5.74 -7.73 -0.05
C SER A 113 4.50 -7.16 -0.75
N GLY A 114 3.62 -6.48 -0.02
CA GLY A 114 2.40 -5.85 -0.56
C GLY A 114 2.70 -4.57 -1.33
N ALA A 115 1.67 -3.93 -1.88
CA ALA A 115 1.80 -2.71 -2.69
C ALA A 115 2.44 -1.53 -1.93
N VAL A 116 2.02 -1.31 -0.68
CA VAL A 116 2.54 -0.23 0.17
C VAL A 116 3.88 -0.66 0.78
N GLY A 117 3.93 -1.85 1.41
CA GLY A 117 5.11 -2.34 2.12
C GLY A 117 6.37 -2.41 1.27
N GLN A 118 6.25 -2.80 -0.01
CA GLN A 118 7.42 -2.93 -0.89
C GLN A 118 8.06 -1.57 -1.18
N LEU A 119 7.28 -0.49 -1.15
CA LEU A 119 7.75 0.87 -1.38
C LEU A 119 8.29 1.47 -0.09
N VAL A 120 7.60 1.29 1.04
CA VAL A 120 8.08 1.74 2.36
C VAL A 120 9.48 1.20 2.65
N GLY A 121 9.70 -0.09 2.40
CA GLY A 121 11.02 -0.69 2.62
C GLY A 121 12.10 -0.03 1.77
N GLN A 122 11.83 0.20 0.49
CA GLN A 122 12.79 0.87 -0.41
C GLN A 122 13.00 2.34 -0.04
N PHE A 123 11.97 3.07 0.39
CA PHE A 123 12.11 4.44 0.89
C PHE A 123 12.98 4.48 2.16
N ALA A 124 12.83 3.50 3.04
CA ALA A 124 13.67 3.36 4.22
C ALA A 124 15.12 3.04 3.85
N LYS A 125 15.35 2.14 2.87
CA LYS A 125 16.70 1.87 2.35
C LYS A 125 17.35 3.10 1.72
N LEU A 126 16.62 3.86 0.91
CA LEU A 126 17.09 5.13 0.32
C LEU A 126 17.41 6.19 1.38
N THR A 127 16.72 6.14 2.53
CA THR A 127 16.96 7.02 3.69
C THR A 127 18.17 6.57 4.53
N GLY A 128 18.74 5.40 4.25
CA GLY A 128 19.86 4.80 4.99
C GLY A 128 19.43 4.18 6.32
N CYS A 129 18.22 3.63 6.40
CA CYS A 129 17.74 2.85 7.52
C CYS A 129 18.15 1.36 7.39
N TYR A 130 18.14 0.66 8.51
CA TYR A 130 18.12 -0.82 8.56
C TYR A 130 16.67 -1.28 8.49
N VAL A 131 16.35 -2.20 7.58
CA VAL A 131 14.97 -2.52 7.21
C VAL A 131 14.73 -4.02 7.26
N VAL A 132 13.73 -4.43 8.03
CA VAL A 132 13.27 -5.82 8.11
C VAL A 132 11.79 -5.91 7.71
N GLY A 133 11.46 -6.90 6.90
CA GLY A 133 10.11 -7.13 6.42
C GLY A 133 9.53 -8.47 6.87
N SER A 134 8.23 -8.52 7.14
CA SER A 134 7.52 -9.80 7.27
C SER A 134 6.60 -10.07 6.07
N ALA A 135 6.57 -11.31 5.62
CA ALA A 135 5.67 -11.79 4.58
C ALA A 135 5.14 -13.20 4.89
N GLY A 136 4.14 -13.67 4.13
CA GLY A 136 3.40 -14.90 4.44
C GLY A 136 3.81 -16.14 3.67
N SER A 137 4.96 -16.13 2.98
CA SER A 137 5.55 -17.26 2.27
C SER A 137 7.05 -17.08 2.06
N LYS A 138 7.79 -18.17 1.89
CA LYS A 138 9.22 -18.15 1.55
C LYS A 138 9.50 -17.36 0.26
N GLU A 139 8.70 -17.54 -0.77
CA GLU A 139 8.85 -16.80 -2.04
C GLU A 139 8.82 -15.28 -1.82
N LYS A 140 7.91 -14.80 -0.98
CA LYS A 140 7.80 -13.37 -0.67
C LYS A 140 8.96 -12.88 0.20
N VAL A 141 9.48 -13.72 1.08
CA VAL A 141 10.71 -13.42 1.86
C VAL A 141 11.92 -13.30 0.94
N ASP A 142 12.08 -14.23 0.01
CA ASP A 142 13.15 -14.21 -0.98
C ASP A 142 13.03 -12.96 -1.89
N LEU A 143 11.81 -12.58 -2.28
CA LEU A 143 11.54 -11.35 -3.01
C LEU A 143 12.01 -10.10 -2.24
N LEU A 144 11.70 -10.02 -0.93
CA LEU A 144 12.06 -8.89 -0.09
C LEU A 144 13.58 -8.69 -0.02
N LYS A 145 14.32 -9.78 0.23
CA LYS A 145 15.78 -9.72 0.36
C LYS A 145 16.47 -9.51 -0.98
N ASN A 146 16.11 -10.30 -1.99
CA ASN A 146 16.88 -10.39 -3.23
C ASN A 146 16.54 -9.29 -4.24
N LYS A 147 15.29 -8.83 -4.27
CA LYS A 147 14.81 -7.90 -5.30
C LYS A 147 14.46 -6.52 -4.75
N LEU A 148 13.94 -6.44 -3.52
CA LEU A 148 13.49 -5.19 -2.91
C LEU A 148 14.52 -4.57 -1.95
N GLY A 149 15.65 -5.24 -1.72
CA GLY A 149 16.79 -4.71 -0.97
C GLY A 149 16.59 -4.57 0.53
N PHE A 150 15.63 -5.30 1.12
CA PHE A 150 15.51 -5.40 2.57
C PHE A 150 16.76 -6.07 3.15
N ASP A 151 17.22 -5.60 4.30
CA ASP A 151 18.39 -6.20 4.96
C ASP A 151 18.05 -7.62 5.44
N GLU A 152 16.88 -7.78 6.06
CA GLU A 152 16.36 -9.07 6.49
C GLU A 152 14.87 -9.20 6.23
N ALA A 153 14.39 -10.45 6.16
CA ALA A 153 12.96 -10.73 6.09
C ALA A 153 12.65 -12.13 6.64
N PHE A 154 11.43 -12.32 7.12
CA PHE A 154 10.98 -13.60 7.67
C PHE A 154 9.54 -13.95 7.28
N ASN A 155 9.25 -15.25 7.26
CA ASN A 155 7.90 -15.76 7.04
C ASN A 155 7.16 -15.82 8.37
N TYR A 156 6.24 -14.88 8.62
CA TYR A 156 5.55 -14.80 9.92
C TYR A 156 4.70 -16.05 10.24
N LYS A 157 4.36 -16.87 9.25
CA LYS A 157 3.58 -18.11 9.45
C LYS A 157 4.43 -19.28 9.97
N GLU A 158 5.75 -19.21 9.81
CA GLU A 158 6.69 -20.25 10.24
C GLU A 158 7.30 -19.94 11.62
N GLU A 159 7.01 -18.77 12.17
CA GLU A 159 7.59 -18.31 13.42
C GLU A 159 6.66 -18.62 14.60
N PRO A 160 7.07 -19.48 15.56
CA PRO A 160 6.23 -19.86 16.69
C PRO A 160 6.07 -18.74 17.73
N ASP A 161 7.02 -17.81 17.77
CA ASP A 161 7.01 -16.66 18.68
C ASP A 161 7.51 -15.41 17.93
N LEU A 162 6.58 -14.50 17.63
CA LEU A 162 6.88 -13.25 16.94
C LEU A 162 7.75 -12.30 17.79
N ASN A 163 7.61 -12.31 19.12
CA ASN A 163 8.42 -11.45 19.99
C ASN A 163 9.89 -11.91 19.97
N ALA A 164 10.14 -13.21 20.13
CA ALA A 164 11.49 -13.77 20.00
C ALA A 164 12.07 -13.53 18.60
N THR A 165 11.24 -13.68 17.56
CA THR A 165 11.63 -13.43 16.17
C THR A 165 12.09 -11.99 15.97
N LEU A 166 11.30 -11.01 16.40
CA LEU A 166 11.65 -9.60 16.26
C LEU A 166 12.94 -9.26 17.01
N LYS A 167 13.20 -9.84 18.19
CA LYS A 167 14.48 -9.65 18.90
C LYS A 167 15.69 -10.17 18.12
N ARG A 168 15.55 -11.26 17.35
CA ARG A 168 16.66 -11.80 16.54
C ARG A 168 17.07 -10.81 15.44
N TYR A 169 16.10 -10.17 14.81
CA TYR A 169 16.35 -9.21 13.73
C TYR A 169 16.62 -7.79 14.23
N PHE A 170 16.12 -7.43 15.42
CA PHE A 170 16.26 -6.12 16.04
C PHE A 170 16.83 -6.25 17.45
N PRO A 171 18.11 -6.64 17.61
CA PRO A 171 18.72 -6.76 18.94
C PRO A 171 18.73 -5.42 19.72
N GLU A 172 18.76 -4.29 19.00
CA GLU A 172 18.70 -2.94 19.57
C GLU A 172 17.27 -2.35 19.59
N GLY A 173 16.27 -3.11 19.13
CA GLY A 173 14.87 -2.72 19.03
C GLY A 173 14.50 -1.94 17.75
N ILE A 174 13.21 -1.62 17.64
CA ILE A 174 12.59 -1.02 16.43
C ILE A 174 12.31 0.48 16.66
N ASP A 175 12.82 1.35 15.79
CA ASP A 175 12.52 2.79 15.84
C ASP A 175 11.21 3.12 15.11
N ILE A 176 10.97 2.49 13.96
CA ILE A 176 9.77 2.71 13.15
C ILE A 176 9.12 1.37 12.84
N TYR A 177 7.82 1.26 13.11
CA TYR A 177 7.01 0.16 12.62
C TYR A 177 5.94 0.67 11.65
N PHE A 178 6.08 0.33 10.37
CA PHE A 178 5.04 0.60 9.40
C PHE A 178 3.96 -0.48 9.47
N GLU A 179 2.81 -0.11 10.04
CA GLU A 179 1.75 -1.04 10.45
C GLU A 179 0.70 -1.22 9.33
N ASN A 180 0.65 -2.43 8.76
CA ASN A 180 -0.33 -2.86 7.74
C ASN A 180 -1.22 -4.04 8.19
N VAL A 181 -0.91 -4.69 9.32
CA VAL A 181 -1.43 -6.00 9.74
C VAL A 181 -2.23 -5.95 11.04
N GLY A 182 -1.72 -5.36 12.12
CA GLY A 182 -2.36 -5.34 13.43
C GLY A 182 -2.27 -6.66 14.21
N GLY A 183 -3.17 -6.83 15.20
CA GLY A 183 -3.30 -8.05 16.00
C GLY A 183 -2.03 -8.46 16.73
N LYS A 184 -1.73 -9.76 16.73
CA LYS A 184 -0.54 -10.35 17.38
C LYS A 184 0.79 -9.74 16.91
N THR A 185 0.86 -9.26 15.68
CA THR A 185 2.07 -8.60 15.16
C THR A 185 2.31 -7.29 15.90
N LEU A 186 1.27 -6.46 16.07
CA LEU A 186 1.37 -5.20 16.82
C LEU A 186 1.77 -5.46 18.28
N ASP A 187 1.19 -6.48 18.92
CA ASP A 187 1.53 -6.84 20.29
C ASP A 187 3.01 -7.22 20.44
N ALA A 188 3.54 -8.04 19.52
CA ALA A 188 4.96 -8.38 19.51
C ALA A 188 5.85 -7.16 19.21
N VAL A 189 5.44 -6.26 18.32
CA VAL A 189 6.23 -5.08 17.97
C VAL A 189 6.31 -4.10 19.14
N LEU A 190 5.21 -3.82 19.84
CA LEU A 190 5.20 -2.89 20.98
C LEU A 190 6.23 -3.30 22.06
N LEU A 191 6.42 -4.60 22.29
CA LEU A 191 7.46 -5.14 23.18
C LEU A 191 8.89 -4.89 22.68
N ASN A 192 9.09 -4.75 21.38
CA ASN A 192 10.40 -4.59 20.72
C ASN A 192 10.69 -3.17 20.22
N MET A 193 9.72 -2.25 20.31
CA MET A 193 9.95 -0.84 19.98
C MET A 193 11.03 -0.23 20.90
N ARG A 194 11.78 0.72 20.36
CA ARG A 194 12.69 1.60 21.08
C ARG A 194 11.94 2.76 21.73
N VAL A 195 12.62 3.43 22.65
CA VAL A 195 12.13 4.67 23.24
C VAL A 195 12.00 5.73 22.14
N HIS A 196 10.88 6.47 22.13
CA HIS A 196 10.50 7.42 21.08
C HIS A 196 10.24 6.80 19.71
N GLY A 197 9.97 5.49 19.67
CA GLY A 197 9.57 4.81 18.45
C GLY A 197 8.26 5.36 17.85
N ARG A 198 8.06 5.14 16.55
CA ARG A 198 6.87 5.61 15.82
C ARG A 198 6.19 4.48 15.07
N ILE A 199 4.86 4.51 15.06
CA ILE A 199 4.02 3.52 14.39
C ILE A 199 3.00 4.27 13.52
N PRO A 200 3.32 4.60 12.25
CA PRO A 200 2.30 4.98 11.29
C PRO A 200 1.37 3.79 11.04
N VAL A 201 0.11 3.93 11.45
CA VAL A 201 -0.94 2.91 11.31
C VAL A 201 -1.62 3.11 9.96
N CYS A 202 -1.11 2.41 8.95
CA CYS A 202 -1.64 2.42 7.58
C CYS A 202 -2.86 1.50 7.44
N GLY A 203 -2.84 0.35 8.11
CA GLY A 203 -3.93 -0.62 8.06
C GLY A 203 -3.74 -1.74 9.07
N MET A 204 -4.77 -2.54 9.27
CA MET A 204 -4.77 -3.70 10.18
C MET A 204 -5.42 -4.93 9.51
N ILE A 205 -4.87 -5.36 8.37
CA ILE A 205 -5.52 -6.34 7.49
C ILE A 205 -5.83 -7.69 8.15
N SER A 206 -5.13 -8.08 9.22
CA SER A 206 -5.47 -9.34 9.93
C SER A 206 -6.80 -9.28 10.66
N GLN A 207 -7.34 -8.07 10.89
CA GLN A 207 -8.56 -7.85 11.66
C GLN A 207 -9.82 -7.77 10.77
N TYR A 208 -9.68 -7.48 9.47
CA TYR A 208 -10.81 -7.04 8.62
C TYR A 208 -11.88 -8.12 8.41
N ASN A 209 -11.49 -9.39 8.41
CA ASN A 209 -12.39 -10.52 8.18
C ASN A 209 -12.77 -11.25 9.48
N LEU A 210 -12.40 -10.71 10.65
CA LEU A 210 -12.74 -11.29 11.94
C LEU A 210 -14.09 -10.75 12.41
N THR A 211 -14.96 -11.64 12.88
CA THR A 211 -16.21 -11.25 13.57
C THR A 211 -15.93 -10.64 14.93
N GLN A 212 -14.85 -11.06 15.58
CA GLN A 212 -14.33 -10.50 16.82
C GLN A 212 -12.85 -10.15 16.63
N PRO A 213 -12.49 -8.85 16.65
CA PRO A 213 -11.10 -8.42 16.52
C PRO A 213 -10.22 -8.99 17.64
N GLU A 214 -8.96 -9.26 17.32
CA GLU A 214 -7.95 -9.66 18.31
C GLU A 214 -7.63 -8.48 19.23
N CYS A 215 -7.48 -8.75 20.52
CA CYS A 215 -7.06 -7.74 21.49
C CYS A 215 -5.55 -7.48 21.42
N VAL A 216 -5.17 -6.21 21.53
CA VAL A 216 -3.78 -5.77 21.72
C VAL A 216 -3.58 -5.53 23.22
N THR A 217 -2.76 -6.36 23.85
CA THR A 217 -2.59 -6.42 25.31
C THR A 217 -1.40 -5.62 25.82
N THR A 218 -0.50 -5.19 24.94
CA THR A 218 0.79 -4.60 25.30
C THR A 218 0.86 -3.07 25.17
N LEU A 219 -0.29 -2.38 25.05
CA LEU A 219 -0.39 -0.93 24.86
C LEU A 219 0.29 -0.09 25.95
N ALA A 220 0.49 -0.62 27.16
CA ALA A 220 1.24 0.08 28.21
C ALA A 220 2.67 0.47 27.78
N ASN A 221 3.25 -0.23 26.79
CA ASN A 221 4.54 0.15 26.19
C ASN A 221 4.52 1.53 25.53
N LEU A 222 3.36 2.02 25.06
CA LEU A 222 3.24 3.38 24.53
C LEU A 222 3.69 4.41 25.56
N ILE A 223 3.30 4.21 26.83
CA ILE A 223 3.67 5.08 27.94
C ILE A 223 5.16 4.90 28.27
N TYR A 224 5.59 3.67 28.57
CA TYR A 224 6.96 3.42 29.06
C TYR A 224 8.03 3.76 28.02
N LYS A 225 7.71 3.63 26.73
CA LYS A 225 8.63 3.91 25.63
C LYS A 225 8.33 5.22 24.91
N ARG A 226 7.31 5.98 25.32
CA ARG A 226 6.91 7.25 24.67
C ARG A 226 6.73 7.09 23.16
N ILE A 227 6.07 6.00 22.76
CA ILE A 227 5.84 5.67 21.36
C ILE A 227 4.70 6.55 20.83
N ARG A 228 4.88 7.10 19.63
CA ARG A 228 3.77 7.71 18.88
C ARG A 228 3.16 6.66 17.96
N MET A 229 1.89 6.33 18.17
CA MET A 229 1.12 5.46 17.29
C MET A 229 0.00 6.29 16.66
N GLU A 230 0.04 6.45 15.34
CA GLU A 230 -0.78 7.44 14.63
C GLU A 230 -1.37 6.85 13.35
N GLY A 231 -2.70 6.81 13.28
CA GLY A 231 -3.42 6.48 12.06
C GLY A 231 -3.41 7.64 11.08
N PHE A 232 -3.37 7.33 9.79
CA PHE A 232 -3.44 8.34 8.74
C PHE A 232 -4.26 7.84 7.56
N ALA A 233 -4.85 8.77 6.81
CA ALA A 233 -5.57 8.48 5.59
C ALA A 233 -4.90 9.21 4.41
N VAL A 234 -4.56 8.49 3.35
CA VAL A 234 -3.88 9.06 2.17
C VAL A 234 -4.63 10.24 1.53
N PHE A 235 -5.96 10.29 1.69
CA PHE A 235 -6.81 11.37 1.19
C PHE A 235 -6.38 12.75 1.72
N ASP A 236 -5.89 12.81 2.96
CA ASP A 236 -5.44 14.05 3.60
C ASP A 236 -4.11 14.55 3.01
N PHE A 237 -3.38 13.69 2.29
CA PHE A 237 -2.03 13.95 1.78
C PHE A 237 -1.98 14.19 0.27
N TYR A 238 -3.10 14.20 -0.46
CA TYR A 238 -3.06 14.42 -1.91
C TYR A 238 -2.53 15.80 -2.31
N HIS A 239 -2.51 16.78 -1.41
CA HIS A 239 -1.83 18.05 -1.62
C HIS A 239 -0.30 17.88 -1.81
N LEU A 240 0.28 16.76 -1.36
CA LEU A 240 1.69 16.40 -1.57
C LEU A 240 1.92 15.55 -2.82
N TYR A 241 0.87 15.19 -3.58
CA TYR A 241 1.01 14.32 -4.75
C TYR A 241 2.01 14.84 -5.80
N PRO A 242 2.07 16.15 -6.13
CA PRO A 242 3.12 16.67 -7.01
C PRO A 242 4.54 16.44 -6.47
N LYS A 243 4.78 16.74 -5.18
CA LYS A 243 6.07 16.50 -4.51
C LYS A 243 6.43 15.00 -4.50
N PHE A 244 5.43 14.15 -4.33
CA PHE A 244 5.61 12.70 -4.42
C PHE A 244 6.03 12.26 -5.82
N LEU A 245 5.40 12.78 -6.88
CA LEU A 245 5.78 12.47 -8.27
C LEU A 245 7.21 12.94 -8.59
N GLU A 246 7.57 14.15 -8.17
CA GLU A 246 8.94 14.69 -8.28
C GLU A 246 9.97 13.79 -7.58
N PHE A 247 9.60 13.22 -6.43
CA PHE A 247 10.45 12.27 -5.72
C PHE A 247 10.53 10.92 -6.44
N ILE A 248 9.40 10.29 -6.78
CA ILE A 248 9.37 8.87 -7.16
C ILE A 248 9.77 8.63 -8.62
N LEU A 249 9.41 9.52 -9.56
CA LEU A 249 9.62 9.29 -10.99
C LEU A 249 11.10 9.18 -11.38
N PRO A 250 12.02 10.03 -10.88
CA PRO A 250 13.45 9.85 -11.14
C PRO A 250 13.96 8.49 -10.67
N HIS A 251 13.53 8.04 -9.48
CA HIS A 251 13.97 6.74 -8.94
C HIS A 251 13.46 5.55 -9.75
N ILE A 252 12.25 5.66 -10.33
CA ILE A 252 11.73 4.64 -11.27
C ILE A 252 12.56 4.64 -12.55
N ARG A 253 12.79 5.81 -13.15
CA ARG A 253 13.53 5.97 -14.42
C ARG A 253 14.98 5.51 -14.32
N GLU A 254 15.61 5.76 -13.17
CA GLU A 254 16.98 5.34 -12.88
C GLU A 254 17.08 3.87 -12.41
N GLY A 255 15.96 3.15 -12.28
CA GLY A 255 15.94 1.77 -11.80
C GLY A 255 16.32 1.61 -10.33
N LYS A 256 16.30 2.69 -9.54
CA LYS A 256 16.60 2.69 -8.10
C LYS A 256 15.45 2.13 -7.27
N ILE A 257 14.24 2.10 -7.82
CA ILE A 257 13.07 1.45 -7.21
C ILE A 257 12.58 0.34 -8.12
N VAL A 258 12.39 -0.82 -7.52
CA VAL A 258 11.82 -2.00 -8.13
C VAL A 258 10.37 -2.14 -7.69
N TYR A 259 9.48 -2.40 -8.64
CA TYR A 259 8.06 -2.62 -8.37
C TYR A 259 7.60 -3.97 -8.92
N VAL A 260 6.80 -4.69 -8.13
CA VAL A 260 6.24 -5.98 -8.52
C VAL A 260 4.72 -5.90 -8.53
N GLU A 261 4.16 -6.18 -9.70
CA GLU A 261 2.72 -6.30 -9.95
C GLU A 261 2.35 -7.79 -10.11
N ASP A 262 1.17 -8.14 -9.61
CA ASP A 262 0.49 -9.40 -9.85
C ASP A 262 -0.71 -9.10 -10.74
N ILE A 263 -0.70 -9.60 -11.97
CA ILE A 263 -1.62 -9.15 -13.02
C ILE A 263 -2.64 -10.25 -13.30
N ALA A 264 -3.92 -9.92 -13.10
CA ALA A 264 -5.04 -10.69 -13.59
C ALA A 264 -5.60 -10.03 -14.86
N GLU A 265 -5.81 -10.80 -15.92
CA GLU A 265 -6.36 -10.31 -17.19
C GLU A 265 -7.86 -10.61 -17.27
N GLY A 266 -8.66 -9.67 -17.75
CA GLY A 266 -10.11 -9.83 -17.93
C GLY A 266 -10.92 -9.51 -16.67
N LEU A 267 -11.99 -8.73 -16.82
CA LEU A 267 -12.86 -8.30 -15.72
C LEU A 267 -13.46 -9.50 -14.96
N GLU A 268 -13.69 -10.62 -15.66
CA GLU A 268 -14.18 -11.90 -15.15
C GLU A 268 -13.29 -12.51 -14.05
N ASN A 269 -11.98 -12.23 -14.08
CA ASN A 269 -11.03 -12.73 -13.08
C ASN A 269 -10.93 -11.82 -11.85
N GLY A 270 -11.54 -10.64 -11.90
CA GLY A 270 -11.51 -9.65 -10.83
C GLY A 270 -11.96 -10.17 -9.46
N PRO A 271 -13.12 -10.85 -9.33
CA PRO A 271 -13.58 -11.38 -8.05
C PRO A 271 -12.60 -12.39 -7.43
N ALA A 272 -12.05 -13.30 -8.24
CA ALA A 272 -11.08 -14.29 -7.77
C ALA A 272 -9.78 -13.62 -7.28
N ALA A 273 -9.32 -12.59 -8.00
CA ALA A 273 -8.20 -11.77 -7.60
C ALA A 273 -8.48 -11.00 -6.28
N LEU A 274 -9.70 -10.48 -6.07
CA LEU A 274 -10.10 -9.81 -4.81
C LEU A 274 -9.94 -10.75 -3.61
N VAL A 275 -10.56 -11.92 -3.71
CA VAL A 275 -10.55 -12.93 -2.65
C VAL A 275 -9.12 -13.44 -2.43
N GLY A 276 -8.31 -13.48 -3.50
CA GLY A 276 -6.89 -13.81 -3.44
C GLY A 276 -6.07 -12.89 -2.54
N LEU A 277 -6.39 -11.59 -2.50
CA LEU A 277 -5.72 -10.62 -1.64
C LEU A 277 -5.82 -10.98 -0.16
N TYR A 278 -7.02 -11.33 0.31
CA TYR A 278 -7.27 -11.66 1.72
C TYR A 278 -6.69 -13.00 2.17
N SER A 279 -6.46 -13.91 1.22
CA SER A 279 -5.75 -15.16 1.45
C SER A 279 -4.23 -15.03 1.27
N GLY A 280 -3.75 -13.83 0.90
CA GLY A 280 -2.34 -13.56 0.65
C GLY A 280 -1.77 -14.34 -0.53
N ARG A 281 -2.58 -14.65 -1.54
CA ARG A 281 -2.14 -15.36 -2.76
C ARG A 281 -1.29 -14.49 -3.68
N ASN A 282 -1.60 -13.19 -3.74
CA ASN A 282 -0.92 -12.26 -4.64
C ASN A 282 0.57 -12.07 -4.29
N VAL A 283 1.44 -11.95 -5.28
CA VAL A 283 2.86 -11.58 -5.11
C VAL A 283 3.09 -10.17 -5.64
N GLY A 284 3.16 -9.19 -4.75
CA GLY A 284 3.22 -7.77 -5.12
C GLY A 284 1.85 -7.11 -5.20
N LYS A 285 1.73 -6.06 -6.03
CA LYS A 285 0.49 -5.30 -6.20
C LYS A 285 -0.47 -6.02 -7.14
N GLN A 286 -1.63 -6.43 -6.63
CA GLN A 286 -2.69 -6.97 -7.50
C GLN A 286 -3.24 -5.87 -8.42
N VAL A 287 -3.20 -6.14 -9.72
CA VAL A 287 -3.76 -5.34 -10.81
C VAL A 287 -4.73 -6.21 -11.61
N LEU A 288 -5.86 -5.63 -12.02
CA LEU A 288 -6.81 -6.24 -12.95
C LEU A 288 -6.75 -5.47 -14.26
N VAL A 289 -6.43 -6.13 -15.38
CA VAL A 289 -6.48 -5.55 -16.72
C VAL A 289 -7.87 -5.76 -17.30
N VAL A 290 -8.62 -4.67 -17.42
CA VAL A 290 -9.95 -4.64 -18.04
C VAL A 290 -9.82 -4.46 -19.55
N ALA A 291 -8.94 -3.54 -19.97
CA ALA A 291 -8.62 -3.29 -21.37
C ALA A 291 -7.18 -2.77 -21.49
N ARG A 292 -6.47 -3.21 -22.54
CA ARG A 292 -5.10 -2.74 -22.82
C ARG A 292 -5.08 -1.34 -23.49
N GLU A 293 -6.17 -0.94 -24.14
CA GLU A 293 -6.38 0.38 -24.75
C GLU A 293 -7.70 1.03 -24.39
#